data_AF-A0A847AWB8-F1
#
_entry.id   AF-A0A847AWB8-F1
#
_cell.length_a   1.000
_cell.length_b   1.000
_cell.length_c   1.000
_cell.angle_alpha   90.00
_cell.angle_beta   90.00
_cell.angle_gamma   90.00
#
_symmetry.space_group_name_H-M   'P 1'
#
loop_
_entity.id
_entity.type
_entity.pdbx_description
1 polymer ?
#
loop_
_entity_poly.entity_id
_entity_poly.type
_entity_poly.pdbx_seq_one_letter_code
_entity_poly.pdbx_strand_id
1 'polypeptide(L)'
;MIEYLQSRIEIPSFEYLQILTAKLMDLYNNIRQWGLKGHTPNELFQEEKKYLKPLPSQPFMTNQSKTNITDKSTLKKIGRNDPCPCGSGKKYKKCCGK
;
A
#
# COMPACT_ATOMS: atom_id res chain seq x y z
N MET A 1 -31.29 4.02 -13.87
CA MET A 1 -30.13 4.60 -14.60
C MET A 1 -29.15 3.53 -15.04
N ILE A 2 -28.66 2.69 -14.13
CA ILE A 2 -27.76 1.57 -14.47
C ILE A 2 -28.43 0.57 -15.43
N GLU A 3 -29.69 0.21 -15.20
CA GLU A 3 -30.47 -0.67 -16.08
C GLU A 3 -30.67 -0.09 -17.50
N TYR A 4 -30.81 1.24 -17.62
CA TYR A 4 -30.92 1.93 -18.93
C TYR A 4 -29.60 1.90 -19.71
N LEU A 5 -28.47 1.92 -19.01
CA LEU A 5 -27.16 1.81 -19.65
C LEU A 5 -26.87 0.38 -20.06
N GLN A 6 -27.28 -0.60 -19.25
CA GLN A 6 -27.18 -2.02 -19.60
C GLN A 6 -28.00 -2.38 -20.84
N SER A 7 -29.11 -1.70 -21.10
CA SER A 7 -29.91 -1.91 -22.32
C SER A 7 -29.39 -1.19 -23.56
N ARG A 8 -28.35 -0.35 -23.44
CA ARG A 8 -27.83 0.51 -24.51
C ARG A 8 -26.36 0.29 -24.84
N ILE A 9 -25.60 -0.31 -23.93
CA ILE A 9 -24.16 -0.55 -24.09
C ILE A 9 -23.97 -2.05 -24.32
N GLU A 10 -23.68 -2.41 -25.57
CA GLU A 10 -23.25 -3.75 -25.92
C GLU A 10 -21.73 -3.84 -25.91
N ILE A 11 -21.21 -4.87 -25.23
CA ILE A 11 -19.78 -5.19 -25.23
C ILE A 11 -19.59 -6.37 -26.18
N PRO A 12 -19.07 -6.16 -27.40
CA PRO A 12 -19.09 -7.15 -28.47
C PRO A 12 -18.16 -8.35 -28.21
N SER A 13 -17.10 -8.18 -27.43
CA SER A 13 -16.19 -9.27 -27.06
C SER A 13 -15.37 -8.95 -25.80
N PHE A 14 -14.80 -9.98 -25.18
CA PHE A 14 -13.86 -9.80 -24.07
C PHE A 14 -12.59 -9.04 -24.51
N GLU A 15 -12.10 -9.31 -25.71
CA GLU A 15 -10.95 -8.59 -26.28
C GLU A 15 -11.24 -7.09 -26.43
N TYR A 16 -12.44 -6.73 -26.91
CA TYR A 16 -12.88 -5.35 -26.97
C TYR A 16 -12.92 -4.71 -25.57
N LEU A 17 -13.41 -5.44 -24.57
CA LEU A 17 -13.40 -4.97 -23.19
C LEU A 17 -11.98 -4.73 -22.65
N GLN A 18 -11.02 -5.60 -22.99
CA GLN A 18 -9.61 -5.41 -22.61
C GLN A 18 -9.03 -4.15 -23.25
N ILE A 19 -9.30 -3.90 -24.52
CA ILE A 19 -8.84 -2.70 -25.23
C ILE A 19 -9.48 -1.45 -24.62
N LEU A 20 -10.79 -1.49 -24.38
CA LEU A 20 -11.53 -0.38 -23.78
C LEU A 20 -11.01 -0.06 -22.37
N THR A 21 -10.86 -1.09 -21.53
CA THR A 21 -10.34 -0.93 -20.16
C THR A 21 -8.91 -0.42 -20.15
N ALA A 22 -8.05 -0.89 -21.06
CA ALA A 22 -6.69 -0.36 -21.21
C ALA A 22 -6.71 1.14 -21.57
N LYS A 23 -7.55 1.56 -22.52
CA LYS A 23 -7.70 2.98 -22.88
C LYS A 23 -8.26 3.82 -21.73
N LEU A 24 -9.24 3.31 -20.99
CA LEU A 24 -9.79 3.99 -19.82
C LEU A 24 -8.76 4.14 -18.71
N MET A 25 -7.96 3.10 -18.45
CA MET A 25 -6.87 3.16 -17.48
C MET A 25 -5.80 4.17 -17.89
N ASP A 26 -5.40 4.17 -19.16
CA ASP A 26 -4.44 5.15 -19.68
C ASP A 26 -4.97 6.58 -19.53
N LEU A 27 -6.23 6.80 -19.89
CA LEU A 27 -6.88 8.10 -19.69
C LEU A 27 -6.89 8.50 -18.20
N TYR A 28 -7.36 7.62 -17.32
CA TYR A 28 -7.43 7.88 -15.88
C TYR A 28 -6.06 8.22 -15.28
N ASN A 29 -5.02 7.48 -15.68
CA ASN A 29 -3.66 7.66 -15.19
C ASN A 29 -2.98 8.94 -15.69
N ASN A 30 -3.50 9.55 -16.76
CA ASN A 30 -2.96 10.77 -17.36
C ASN A 30 -3.86 12.00 -17.21
N ILE A 31 -5.03 11.88 -16.56
CA ILE A 31 -5.88 13.03 -16.20
C ILE A 31 -5.49 13.57 -14.82
N ARG A 32 -5.42 14.91 -14.70
CA ARG A 32 -5.24 15.59 -13.43
C ARG A 32 -6.49 15.45 -12.58
N GLN A 33 -6.33 14.99 -11.34
CA GLN A 33 -7.46 14.72 -10.45
C GLN A 33 -7.46 15.67 -9.26
N TRP A 34 -8.62 16.22 -8.92
CA TRP A 34 -8.75 17.10 -7.75
C TRP A 34 -8.37 16.38 -6.44
N GLY A 35 -8.77 15.11 -6.29
CA GLY A 35 -8.38 14.28 -5.13
C GLY A 35 -6.86 14.07 -5.00
N LEU A 36 -6.12 14.23 -6.11
CA LEU A 36 -4.66 14.18 -6.18
C LEU A 36 -4.04 15.58 -6.20
N LYS A 37 -4.75 16.61 -5.71
CA LYS A 37 -4.31 18.01 -5.68
C LYS A 37 -3.89 18.54 -7.06
N GLY A 38 -4.52 18.04 -8.12
CA GLY A 38 -4.21 18.44 -9.49
C GLY A 38 -3.08 17.65 -10.15
N HIS A 39 -2.54 16.61 -9.50
CA HIS A 39 -1.61 15.68 -10.16
C HIS A 39 -2.35 14.57 -10.91
N THR A 40 -1.66 13.98 -11.89
CA THR A 40 -2.09 12.70 -12.47
C THR A 40 -1.57 11.54 -11.62
N PRO A 41 -2.23 10.37 -11.61
CA PRO A 41 -1.69 9.19 -10.97
C PRO A 41 -0.26 8.83 -11.44
N ASN A 42 0.04 8.98 -12.74
CA ASN A 42 1.38 8.70 -13.28
C ASN A 42 2.45 9.68 -12.76
N GLU A 43 2.13 10.96 -12.61
CA GLU A 43 3.05 11.96 -12.04
C GLU A 43 3.45 11.57 -10.61
N LEU A 44 2.47 11.20 -9.77
CA LEU A 44 2.72 10.76 -8.39
C LEU A 44 3.53 9.48 -8.35
N PHE A 45 3.19 8.49 -9.18
CA PHE A 45 3.94 7.23 -9.22
C PHE A 45 5.40 7.45 -9.61
N GLN A 46 5.68 8.32 -10.57
CA GLN A 46 7.06 8.67 -10.95
C GLN A 46 7.83 9.34 -9.82
N GLU A 47 7.18 10.18 -9.04
CA GLU A 47 7.77 10.82 -7.87
C GLU A 47 8.05 9.80 -6.75
N GLU A 48 7.06 8.98 -6.39
CA GLU A 48 7.20 7.93 -5.38
C GLU A 48 8.27 6.91 -5.76
N LYS A 49 8.36 6.53 -7.04
CA LYS A 49 9.35 5.57 -7.55
C LYS A 49 10.79 5.97 -7.24
N LYS A 50 11.09 7.26 -7.06
CA LYS A 50 12.42 7.74 -6.65
C LYS A 50 12.80 7.25 -5.25
N TYR A 51 11.81 6.97 -4.40
CA TYR A 51 11.97 6.56 -3.01
C TYR A 51 11.64 5.07 -2.77
N LEU A 52 10.98 4.42 -3.73
CA LEU A 52 10.66 2.99 -3.64
C LEU A 52 11.92 2.14 -3.72
N LYS A 53 12.01 1.15 -2.83
CA LYS A 53 13.03 0.10 -2.90
C LYS A 53 12.55 -1.01 -3.85
N PRO A 54 13.46 -1.64 -4.60
CA PRO A 54 13.09 -2.79 -5.44
C PRO A 54 12.50 -3.90 -4.57
N LEU A 55 11.53 -4.61 -5.13
CA LEU A 55 10.96 -5.78 -4.47
C LEU A 55 12.09 -6.78 -4.19
N PRO A 56 12.13 -7.43 -3.00
CA PRO A 56 13.09 -8.49 -2.75
C PRO A 56 12.95 -9.58 -3.84
N SER A 57 14.09 -10.04 -4.35
CA SER A 57 14.17 -11.11 -5.37
C SER A 57 13.67 -12.45 -4.85
N GLN A 58 13.57 -12.60 -3.53
CA GLN A 58 12.96 -13.76 -2.91
C GLN A 58 11.45 -13.52 -2.75
N PRO A 59 10.59 -14.43 -3.22
CA PRO A 59 9.18 -14.38 -2.90
C PRO A 59 9.03 -14.37 -1.39
N PHE A 60 8.10 -13.55 -0.88
CA PHE A 60 7.78 -13.51 0.53
C PHE A 60 7.27 -14.89 0.95
N MET A 61 8.17 -15.73 1.46
CA MET A 61 7.78 -16.99 2.06
C MET A 61 7.05 -16.62 3.35
N THR A 62 5.73 -16.81 3.37
CA THR A 62 4.95 -16.92 4.60
C THR A 62 5.31 -18.21 5.31
N ASN A 63 6.60 -18.40 5.62
CA ASN A 63 6.97 -19.23 6.73
C ASN A 63 6.50 -18.43 7.94
N GLN A 64 5.32 -18.74 8.43
CA GLN A 64 4.96 -18.48 9.83
C GLN A 64 5.97 -19.23 10.70
N SER A 65 7.22 -18.75 10.72
CA SER A 65 7.94 -18.73 11.97
C SER A 65 7.01 -17.97 12.89
N LYS A 66 6.57 -18.65 13.95
CA LYS A 66 5.94 -18.05 15.12
C LYS A 66 6.91 -17.00 15.67
N THR A 67 7.07 -15.89 14.98
CA THR A 67 7.37 -14.63 15.64
C THR A 67 6.11 -14.40 16.45
N ASN A 68 6.26 -14.38 17.78
CA ASN A 68 5.20 -14.07 18.73
C ASN A 68 4.76 -12.61 18.53
N ILE A 69 4.18 -12.31 17.37
CA ILE A 69 3.67 -10.99 17.01
C ILE A 69 2.17 -11.18 17.01
N THR A 70 1.61 -10.80 18.16
CA THR A 70 0.17 -10.77 18.49
C THR A 70 -0.41 -12.05 19.07
N ASP A 71 0.24 -12.59 20.09
CA ASP A 71 -0.54 -13.00 21.26
C ASP A 71 -0.67 -11.75 22.15
N LYS A 72 -1.83 -11.09 22.15
CA LYS A 72 -2.08 -9.86 22.92
C LYS A 72 -1.88 -10.09 24.43
N SER A 73 -1.71 -11.34 24.87
CA SER A 73 -1.40 -11.73 26.24
C SER A 73 0.10 -11.68 26.61
N THR A 74 1.03 -11.58 25.64
CA THR A 74 2.49 -11.65 25.92
C THR A 74 3.26 -10.34 25.68
N LEU A 75 2.63 -9.28 25.13
CA LEU A 75 3.23 -7.94 25.15
C LEU A 75 3.26 -7.43 26.60
N LYS A 76 4.30 -7.80 27.35
CA LYS A 76 4.62 -7.19 28.64
C LYS A 76 4.78 -5.69 28.38
N LYS A 77 3.85 -4.89 28.89
CA LYS A 77 3.91 -3.43 28.79
C LYS A 77 5.28 -2.98 29.30
N ILE A 78 6.12 -2.47 28.41
CA ILE A 78 7.45 -2.01 28.81
C ILE A 78 7.30 -0.72 29.63
N GLY A 79 7.84 -0.72 30.83
CA GLY A 79 7.79 0.42 31.72
C GLY A 79 8.62 1.57 31.17
N ARG A 80 8.16 2.81 31.36
CA ARG A 80 8.85 4.03 30.90
C ARG A 80 10.31 4.12 31.40
N ASN A 81 10.62 3.51 32.54
CA ASN A 81 11.97 3.47 33.13
C ASN A 81 12.77 2.18 32.87
N ASP A 82 12.19 1.17 32.21
CA ASP A 82 12.86 -0.11 31.94
C ASP A 82 13.99 0.05 30.90
N PRO A 83 14.96 -0.88 30.83
CA PRO A 83 15.97 -0.89 29.78
C PRO A 83 15.35 -0.92 28.37
N CYS A 84 15.91 -0.16 27.44
CA CYS A 84 15.42 -0.13 26.05
C CYS A 84 15.64 -1.47 25.36
N PRO A 85 14.62 -2.05 24.70
CA PRO A 85 14.74 -3.32 23.97
C PRO A 85 15.63 -3.19 22.72
N CYS A 86 15.98 -1.96 22.33
CA CYS A 86 16.90 -1.64 21.25
C CYS A 86 18.38 -1.93 21.56
N GLY A 87 18.70 -2.42 22.77
CA GLY A 87 20.07 -2.76 23.17
C GLY A 87 20.96 -1.56 23.51
N SER A 88 20.41 -0.35 23.59
CA SER A 88 21.19 0.88 23.83
C SER A 88 21.70 1.06 25.26
N GLY A 89 21.28 0.20 26.19
CA GLY A 89 21.55 0.32 27.63
C GLY A 89 20.84 1.49 28.33
N LYS A 90 20.08 2.32 27.60
CA LYS A 90 19.35 3.48 28.14
C LYS A 90 17.95 3.08 28.61
N LYS A 91 17.36 3.85 29.55
CA LYS A 91 15.93 3.73 29.90
C LYS A 91 15.04 4.00 28.69
N TYR A 92 13.92 3.28 28.55
CA TYR A 92 13.00 3.36 27.41
C TYR A 92 12.59 4.80 27.08
N LYS A 93 12.21 5.60 28.09
CA LYS A 93 11.86 7.03 27.93
C LYS A 93 12.96 7.96 27.39
N LYS A 94 14.22 7.52 27.47
CA LYS A 94 15.38 8.29 26.99
C LYS A 94 15.90 7.77 25.66
N CYS A 95 15.24 6.77 25.06
CA CYS A 95 15.66 6.14 23.80
C CYS A 95 14.48 6.00 22.83
N CYS A 96 13.84 4.83 22.74
CA CYS A 96 12.75 4.58 21.80
C CYS A 96 11.37 5.09 22.28
N GLY A 97 11.21 5.41 23.56
CA GLY A 97 9.96 5.93 24.14
C GLY A 97 9.92 7.45 24.24
N LYS A 98 10.52 8.15 23.27
CA LYS A 98 10.36 9.60 23.10
C LYS A 98 9.02 9.91 22.45
#